data_AF-A0A5M3MJJ0-F1
#
_entry.id   AF-A0A5M3MJJ0-F1
#
_cell.length_a   1.000
_cell.length_b   1.000
_cell.length_c   1.000
_cell.angle_alpha   90.00
_cell.angle_beta   90.00
_cell.angle_gamma   90.00
#
_symmetry.space_group_name_H-M   'P 1'
#
loop_
_entity.id
_entity.type
_entity.pdbx_description
1 polymer ?
#
loop_
_entity_poly.entity_id
_entity_poly.type
_entity_poly.pdbx_seq_one_letter_code
_entity_poly.pdbx_strand_id
1 'polypeptide(L)'
;DLNVSLEPHLLETLRPLRDVLPDDLFSELSPYLVSRKRSKKAKDVPTIPYDLLRRVSLWSRTDAGSAALQNHSPPLDPASYSMISLLAGTRTSPEKKFPAWTPSDPLAERRRKIDDRKAISNVVNGFVSVIGIGIATWWASERTGLALEWRTLLSVLAAILVAVAEVGLYMIWDTRRTA
;
A
#
# COMPACT_ATOMS: atom_id res chain seq x y z
N ASP A 1 1.82 -15.33 -2.08
CA ASP A 1 1.51 -16.39 -1.10
C ASP A 1 2.05 -16.05 0.27
N LEU A 2 1.23 -16.25 1.30
CA LEU A 2 1.56 -15.93 2.69
C LEU A 2 2.11 -17.19 3.36
N ASN A 3 3.37 -17.13 3.82
CA ASN A 3 3.97 -18.19 4.62
C ASN A 3 3.83 -17.87 6.11
N VAL A 4 3.57 -18.90 6.91
CA VAL A 4 3.47 -18.82 8.36
C VAL A 4 4.49 -19.75 9.00
N SER A 5 4.98 -19.36 10.17
CA SER A 5 5.89 -20.19 10.97
C SER A 5 5.19 -21.46 11.45
N LEU A 6 5.82 -22.60 11.22
CA LEU A 6 5.36 -23.91 11.66
C LEU A 6 5.91 -24.20 13.06
N GLU A 7 5.12 -23.85 14.08
CA GLU A 7 5.48 -24.03 15.48
C GLU A 7 5.46 -25.52 15.90
N PRO A 8 6.21 -25.92 16.95
CA PRO A 8 6.26 -27.32 17.40
C PRO A 8 4.88 -27.88 17.80
N HIS A 9 4.04 -27.08 18.45
CA HIS A 9 2.70 -27.49 18.84
C HIS A 9 1.80 -27.74 17.62
N LEU A 10 2.01 -27.02 16.53
CA LEU A 10 1.23 -27.17 15.30
C LEU A 10 1.64 -28.43 14.53
N LEU A 11 2.92 -28.82 14.62
CA LEU A 11 3.37 -30.13 14.13
C LEU A 11 2.75 -31.28 14.92
N GLU A 12 2.65 -31.14 16.23
CA GLU A 12 2.06 -32.17 17.10
C GLU A 12 0.57 -32.35 16.81
N THR A 13 -0.17 -31.27 16.53
CA THR A 13 -1.59 -31.34 16.17
C THR A 13 -1.85 -31.83 14.75
N LEU A 14 -0.98 -31.50 13.79
CA LEU A 14 -1.11 -31.95 12.40
C LEU A 14 -0.67 -33.42 12.17
N ARG A 15 0.13 -33.99 13.07
CA ARG A 15 0.68 -35.35 12.90
C ARG A 15 -0.39 -36.46 12.88
N PRO A 16 -1.43 -36.45 13.74
CA PRO A 16 -2.54 -37.41 13.68
C PRO A 16 -3.41 -37.28 12.43
N LEU A 17 -3.43 -36.10 11.79
CA LEU A 17 -4.26 -35.88 10.60
C LEU A 17 -3.77 -36.61 9.36
N ARG A 18 -2.54 -37.16 9.39
CA ARG A 18 -1.93 -37.89 8.30
C ARG A 18 -2.80 -39.04 7.78
N ASP A 19 -3.46 -39.75 8.67
CA ASP A 19 -4.18 -40.99 8.35
C ASP A 19 -5.67 -40.74 8.04
N VAL A 20 -6.12 -39.48 8.11
CA VAL A 20 -7.54 -39.09 7.99
C VAL A 20 -7.78 -38.10 6.83
N LEU A 21 -6.73 -37.37 6.42
CA LEU A 21 -6.83 -36.37 5.36
C LEU A 21 -7.10 -37.02 3.99
N PRO A 22 -7.83 -36.35 3.08
CA PRO A 22 -7.91 -36.74 1.68
C PRO A 22 -6.52 -36.74 1.03
N ASP A 23 -6.29 -37.68 0.09
CA ASP A 23 -5.00 -37.91 -0.57
C ASP A 23 -4.40 -36.63 -1.19
N ASP A 24 -5.25 -35.77 -1.76
CA ASP A 24 -4.86 -34.50 -2.37
C ASP A 24 -4.19 -33.56 -1.35
N LEU A 25 -4.85 -33.33 -0.21
CA LEU A 25 -4.34 -32.46 0.85
C LEU A 25 -3.15 -33.09 1.57
N PHE A 26 -3.13 -34.42 1.70
CA PHE A 26 -2.03 -35.13 2.32
C PHE A 26 -0.75 -34.99 1.49
N SER A 27 -0.85 -35.12 0.16
CA SER A 27 0.30 -34.99 -0.73
C SER A 27 1.00 -33.64 -0.58
N GLU A 28 0.22 -32.56 -0.44
CA GLU A 28 0.71 -31.20 -0.24
C GLU A 28 1.25 -30.95 1.19
N LEU A 29 0.69 -31.60 2.22
CA LEU A 29 1.10 -31.45 3.61
C LEU A 29 2.33 -32.29 3.98
N SER A 30 2.49 -33.45 3.33
CA SER A 30 3.58 -34.41 3.57
C SER A 30 5.00 -33.81 3.56
N PRO A 31 5.42 -32.92 2.63
CA PRO A 31 6.77 -32.36 2.63
C PRO A 31 7.07 -31.50 3.88
N TYR A 32 6.05 -30.86 4.45
CA TYR A 32 6.20 -29.98 5.62
C TYR A 32 6.26 -30.77 6.94
N LEU A 33 5.65 -31.97 6.98
CA LEU A 33 5.66 -32.85 8.16
C LEU A 33 6.94 -33.69 8.28
N VAL A 34 7.61 -34.00 7.16
CA VAL A 34 8.84 -34.83 7.12
C VAL A 34 10.10 -34.02 7.40
N SER A 35 10.07 -32.69 7.20
CA SER A 35 11.25 -31.83 7.22
C SER A 35 11.79 -31.59 8.64
N ARG A 36 12.43 -32.63 9.20
CA ARG A 36 13.16 -32.62 10.48
C ARG A 36 14.65 -32.36 10.27
N LYS A 37 15.04 -31.52 9.31
CA LYS A 37 16.40 -30.99 9.28
C LYS A 37 16.37 -29.63 9.96
N ARG A 38 16.65 -29.61 11.27
CA ARG A 38 17.16 -28.42 11.95
C ARG A 38 18.38 -27.95 11.14
N SER A 39 18.18 -27.03 10.20
CA SER A 39 19.26 -26.27 9.60
C SER A 39 20.01 -25.67 10.79
N LYS A 40 21.28 -26.04 10.99
CA LYS A 40 22.12 -25.58 12.12
C LYS A 40 22.32 -24.05 12.13
N LYS A 41 21.76 -23.34 11.15
CA LYS A 41 21.64 -21.89 11.15
C LYS A 41 20.36 -21.54 11.90
N ALA A 42 20.45 -20.75 12.96
CA ALA A 42 19.34 -20.21 13.75
C ALA A 42 18.33 -19.33 12.97
N LYS A 43 18.30 -19.42 11.63
CA LYS A 43 17.66 -18.50 10.70
C LYS A 43 16.55 -19.13 9.85
N ASP A 44 16.42 -20.45 9.84
CA ASP A 44 15.36 -21.15 9.10
C ASP A 44 14.32 -21.68 10.09
N VAL A 45 13.37 -20.83 10.46
CA VAL A 45 12.13 -21.30 11.11
C VAL A 45 11.38 -22.11 10.04
N PRO A 46 10.96 -23.35 10.32
CA PRO A 46 10.17 -24.12 9.35
C PRO A 46 8.92 -23.31 9.00
N THR A 47 8.62 -23.17 7.72
CA THR A 47 7.45 -22.42 7.23
C THR A 47 6.51 -23.34 6.49
N ILE A 48 5.22 -23.01 6.55
CA ILE A 48 4.15 -23.68 5.81
C ILE A 48 3.29 -22.62 5.11
N PRO A 49 2.78 -22.86 3.89
CA PRO A 49 1.84 -21.95 3.25
C PRO A 49 0.55 -21.83 4.05
N TYR A 50 0.12 -20.59 4.32
CA TYR A 50 -1.12 -20.31 5.05
C TYR A 50 -2.35 -20.91 4.36
N ASP A 51 -2.37 -20.89 3.03
CA ASP A 51 -3.50 -21.39 2.26
C ASP A 51 -3.72 -22.90 2.46
N LEU A 52 -2.65 -23.67 2.64
CA LEU A 52 -2.72 -25.10 2.93
C LEU A 52 -3.38 -25.35 4.31
N LEU A 53 -2.97 -24.61 5.34
CA LEU A 53 -3.61 -24.69 6.66
C LEU A 53 -5.07 -24.24 6.63
N ARG A 54 -5.38 -23.23 5.82
CA ARG A 54 -6.76 -22.77 5.61
C ARG A 54 -7.60 -23.88 4.96
N ARG A 55 -7.11 -24.56 3.92
CA ARG A 55 -7.80 -25.69 3.30
C ARG A 55 -8.04 -26.85 4.27
N VAL A 56 -7.06 -27.18 5.11
CA VAL A 56 -7.25 -28.18 6.19
C VAL A 56 -8.34 -27.72 7.18
N SER A 57 -8.34 -26.46 7.59
CA SER A 57 -9.36 -25.92 8.49
C SER A 57 -10.76 -25.84 7.88
N LEU A 58 -10.87 -25.72 6.55
CA LEU A 58 -12.14 -25.78 5.84
C LEU A 58 -12.64 -27.21 5.72
N TRP A 59 -11.75 -28.15 5.38
CA TRP A 59 -12.09 -29.57 5.32
C TRP A 59 -12.59 -30.09 6.66
N SER A 60 -11.95 -29.73 7.78
CA SER A 60 -12.37 -30.18 9.11
C SER A 60 -13.75 -29.66 9.54
N ARG A 61 -14.29 -28.64 8.86
CA ARG A 61 -15.65 -28.10 9.09
C ARG A 61 -16.72 -28.78 8.22
N THR A 62 -16.32 -29.57 7.23
CA THR A 62 -17.26 -30.33 6.41
C THR A 62 -17.78 -31.55 7.19
N ASP A 63 -18.98 -32.03 6.86
CA ASP A 63 -19.56 -33.21 7.51
C ASP A 63 -18.70 -34.47 7.30
N ALA A 64 -18.08 -34.61 6.13
CA ALA A 64 -17.15 -35.69 5.84
C ALA A 64 -15.88 -35.60 6.70
N GLY A 65 -15.31 -34.40 6.85
CA GLY A 65 -14.10 -34.19 7.67
C GLY A 65 -14.36 -34.35 9.16
N SER A 66 -15.50 -33.85 9.67
CA SER A 66 -15.85 -33.99 11.09
C SER A 66 -16.14 -35.46 11.45
N ALA A 67 -16.85 -36.20 10.60
CA ALA A 67 -17.06 -37.64 10.78
C ALA A 67 -15.75 -38.42 10.71
N ALA A 68 -14.85 -38.09 9.78
CA ALA A 68 -13.55 -38.76 9.66
C ALA A 68 -12.66 -38.53 10.90
N LEU A 69 -12.67 -37.33 11.48
CA LEU A 69 -11.93 -37.00 12.71
C LEU A 69 -12.50 -37.71 13.95
N GLN A 70 -13.82 -37.83 14.04
CA GLN A 70 -14.49 -38.54 15.13
C GLN A 70 -14.31 -40.06 15.06
N ASN A 71 -14.26 -40.62 13.84
CA ASN A 71 -14.05 -42.05 13.59
C ASN A 71 -12.59 -42.51 13.75
N HIS A 72 -11.65 -41.57 13.92
CA HIS A 72 -10.24 -41.87 14.17
C HIS A 72 -10.04 -42.43 15.59
N SER A 73 -9.01 -43.27 15.78
CA SER A 73 -8.66 -43.86 17.08
C SER A 73 -7.24 -43.44 17.48
N PRO A 74 -7.04 -42.55 18.47
CA PRO A 74 -8.03 -41.94 19.37
C PRO A 74 -8.92 -40.88 18.71
N PRO A 75 -10.15 -40.66 19.23
CA PRO A 75 -11.08 -39.68 18.66
C PRO A 75 -10.48 -38.28 18.76
N LEU A 76 -10.44 -37.59 17.62
CA LEU A 76 -9.91 -36.24 17.51
C LEU A 76 -11.07 -35.23 17.57
N ASP A 77 -10.89 -34.17 18.35
CA ASP A 77 -11.89 -33.09 18.45
C ASP A 77 -11.90 -32.24 17.17
N PRO A 78 -13.00 -32.20 16.39
CA PRO A 78 -13.07 -31.40 15.17
C PRO A 78 -12.92 -29.89 15.41
N ALA A 79 -13.32 -29.39 16.60
CA ALA A 79 -13.23 -27.97 16.92
C ALA A 79 -11.77 -27.48 16.98
N SER A 80 -10.87 -28.31 17.50
CA SER A 80 -9.43 -28.06 17.56
C SER A 80 -8.77 -27.88 16.18
N TYR A 81 -9.36 -28.46 15.12
CA TYR A 81 -8.85 -28.35 13.74
C TYR A 81 -9.51 -27.23 12.93
N SER A 82 -10.74 -26.85 13.31
CA SER A 82 -11.52 -25.80 12.63
C SER A 82 -10.85 -24.42 12.62
N MET A 83 -9.92 -24.16 13.55
CA MET A 83 -9.20 -22.90 13.71
C MET A 83 -7.68 -23.06 13.61
N ILE A 84 -7.18 -24.17 13.05
CA ILE A 84 -5.72 -24.43 12.99
C ILE A 84 -4.96 -23.36 12.18
N SER A 85 -5.64 -22.70 11.24
CA SER A 85 -5.11 -21.56 10.47
C SER A 85 -4.94 -20.29 11.32
N LEU A 86 -5.73 -20.11 12.39
CA LEU A 86 -5.60 -19.00 13.34
C LEU A 86 -4.52 -19.26 14.40
N LEU A 87 -4.30 -20.54 14.72
CA LEU A 87 -3.20 -20.97 15.61
C LEU A 87 -1.84 -20.98 14.88
N ALA A 88 -1.82 -20.73 13.58
CA ALA A 88 -0.61 -20.75 12.78
C ALA A 88 0.26 -19.51 13.02
N GLY A 89 1.28 -19.69 13.87
CA GLY A 89 2.52 -18.89 13.94
C GLY A 89 2.36 -17.39 14.28
N THR A 90 3.13 -16.92 15.27
CA THR A 90 3.19 -15.49 15.63
C THR A 90 3.87 -14.60 14.58
N ARG A 91 4.51 -15.21 13.56
CA ARG A 91 5.30 -14.50 12.54
C ARG A 91 4.81 -14.86 11.14
N THR A 92 4.31 -13.84 10.44
CA THR A 92 3.95 -13.88 9.03
C THR A 92 5.17 -13.54 8.18
N SER A 93 5.46 -14.39 7.18
CA SER A 93 6.61 -14.23 6.26
C SER A 93 7.97 -14.00 6.95
N PRO A 94 8.42 -14.89 7.86
CA PRO A 94 9.71 -14.75 8.55
C PRO A 94 10.92 -14.66 7.60
N GLU A 95 10.79 -15.15 6.37
CA GLU A 95 11.78 -15.07 5.29
C GLU A 95 11.85 -13.69 4.61
N LYS A 96 10.82 -12.86 4.74
CA LYS A 96 10.73 -11.58 4.05
C LYS A 96 11.49 -10.51 4.84
N LYS A 97 12.67 -10.15 4.34
CA LYS A 97 13.40 -8.98 4.85
C LYS A 97 12.70 -7.72 4.37
N PHE A 98 12.44 -6.78 5.28
CA PHE A 98 12.09 -5.42 4.88
C PHE A 98 13.22 -4.84 4.02
N PRO A 99 12.92 -4.04 2.99
CA PRO A 99 13.95 -3.32 2.27
C PRO A 99 14.75 -2.49 3.28
N ALA A 100 16.07 -2.45 3.11
CA ALA A 100 16.92 -1.62 3.96
C ALA A 100 16.47 -0.16 3.81
N TRP A 101 16.20 0.50 4.94
CA TRP A 101 15.89 1.93 4.94
C TRP A 101 17.11 2.70 4.41
N THR A 102 17.00 3.24 3.21
CA THR A 102 18.00 4.17 2.66
C THR A 102 17.59 5.58 3.07
N PRO A 103 18.33 6.25 3.98
CA PRO A 103 18.06 7.65 4.29
C PRO A 103 18.13 8.47 3.00
N SER A 104 17.12 9.29 2.77
CA SER A 104 17.07 10.21 1.64
C SER A 104 18.26 11.18 1.74
N ASP A 105 18.95 11.43 0.63
CA ASP A 105 20.11 12.32 0.60
C ASP A 105 19.72 13.72 1.12
N PRO A 106 20.35 14.22 2.21
CA PRO A 106 20.03 15.51 2.79
C PRO A 106 20.20 16.67 1.80
N LEU A 107 21.05 16.53 0.77
CA LEU A 107 21.20 17.53 -0.28
C LEU A 107 20.02 17.51 -1.26
N ALA A 108 19.51 16.33 -1.61
CA ALA A 108 18.34 16.18 -2.46
C ALA A 108 17.08 16.78 -1.78
N GLU A 109 16.92 16.58 -0.48
CA GLU A 109 15.81 17.18 0.29
C GLU A 109 15.89 18.71 0.32
N ARG A 110 17.09 19.28 0.49
CA ARG A 110 17.27 20.75 0.46
C ARG A 110 16.93 21.33 -0.90
N ARG A 111 17.32 20.67 -2.00
CA ARG A 111 16.99 21.09 -3.36
C ARG A 111 15.47 21.09 -3.58
N ARG A 112 14.79 19.99 -3.22
CA ARG A 112 13.32 19.90 -3.29
C ARG A 112 12.63 21.04 -2.54
N LYS A 113 13.04 21.33 -1.30
CA LYS A 113 12.47 22.44 -0.52
C LYS A 113 12.66 23.82 -1.18
N ILE A 114 13.78 24.04 -1.85
CA ILE A 114 14.04 25.31 -2.57
C ILE A 114 13.16 25.38 -3.82
N ASP A 115 13.05 24.28 -4.57
CA ASP A 115 12.23 24.22 -5.77
C ASP A 115 10.73 24.36 -5.44
N ASP A 116 10.26 23.75 -4.36
CA ASP A 116 8.88 23.87 -3.87
C ASP A 116 8.56 25.33 -3.51
N ARG A 117 9.46 26.01 -2.79
CA ARG A 117 9.28 27.41 -2.42
C ARG A 117 9.23 28.33 -3.64
N LYS A 118 10.05 28.06 -4.66
CA LYS A 118 10.02 28.81 -5.92
C LYS A 118 8.71 28.59 -6.67
N ALA A 119 8.25 27.34 -6.75
CA ALA A 119 6.98 27.02 -7.40
C ALA A 119 5.81 27.73 -6.72
N ILE A 120 5.75 27.67 -5.39
CA ILE A 120 4.72 28.37 -4.59
C ILE A 120 4.79 29.89 -4.83
N SER A 121 5.99 30.47 -4.78
CA SER A 121 6.17 31.91 -5.01
C SER A 121 5.71 32.35 -6.40
N ASN A 122 5.97 31.55 -7.43
CA ASN A 122 5.54 31.87 -8.80
C ASN A 122 4.02 31.85 -8.93
N VAL A 123 3.35 30.86 -8.35
CA VAL A 123 1.88 30.77 -8.37
C VAL A 123 1.25 31.96 -7.63
N VAL A 124 1.79 32.31 -6.46
CA VAL A 124 1.30 33.47 -5.70
C VAL A 124 1.52 34.77 -6.48
N ASN A 125 2.68 34.95 -7.12
CA ASN A 125 2.97 36.13 -7.92
C ASN A 125 2.00 36.27 -9.10
N GLY A 126 1.75 35.19 -9.84
CA GLY A 126 0.79 35.19 -10.94
C GLY A 126 -0.65 35.45 -10.48
N PHE A 127 -1.06 34.91 -9.33
CA PHE A 127 -2.39 35.19 -8.78
C PHE A 127 -2.55 36.66 -8.38
N VAL A 128 -1.54 37.21 -7.71
CA VAL A 128 -1.53 38.62 -7.27
C VAL A 128 -1.47 39.56 -8.48
N SER A 129 -0.74 39.23 -9.54
CA SER A 129 -0.66 40.06 -10.75
C SER A 129 -2.00 40.13 -11.48
N VAL A 130 -2.70 39.00 -11.65
CA VAL A 130 -4.02 38.92 -12.30
C VAL A 130 -5.10 39.68 -11.52
N ILE A 131 -5.15 39.51 -10.19
CA ILE A 131 -6.11 40.25 -9.36
C ILE A 131 -5.76 41.74 -9.30
N GLY A 132 -4.47 42.05 -9.13
CA GLY A 132 -3.97 43.41 -9.02
C GLY A 132 -4.30 44.24 -10.26
N ILE A 133 -4.09 43.69 -11.46
CA ILE A 133 -4.45 44.39 -12.70
C ILE A 133 -5.96 44.57 -12.83
N GLY A 134 -6.76 43.56 -12.47
CA GLY A 134 -8.22 43.65 -12.55
C GLY A 134 -8.77 44.77 -11.65
N ILE A 135 -8.29 44.85 -10.41
CA ILE A 135 -8.68 45.91 -9.46
C ILE A 135 -8.16 47.27 -9.92
N ALA A 136 -6.91 47.36 -10.39
CA ALA A 136 -6.32 48.61 -10.86
C ALA A 136 -7.09 49.17 -12.06
N THR A 137 -7.44 48.33 -13.04
CA THR A 137 -8.23 48.73 -14.21
C THR A 137 -9.65 49.12 -13.81
N TRP A 138 -10.28 48.38 -12.89
CA TRP A 138 -11.59 48.74 -12.34
C TRP A 138 -11.59 50.13 -11.69
N TRP A 139 -10.59 50.41 -10.87
CA TRP A 139 -10.45 51.69 -10.19
C TRP A 139 -10.12 52.84 -11.15
N ALA A 140 -9.24 52.60 -12.14
CA ALA A 140 -8.95 53.58 -13.18
C ALA A 140 -10.18 53.91 -14.04
N SER A 141 -11.00 52.89 -14.35
CA SER A 141 -12.24 53.05 -15.12
C SER A 141 -13.34 53.81 -14.36
N GLU A 142 -13.26 53.87 -13.02
CA GLU A 142 -14.15 54.71 -12.20
C GLU A 142 -13.94 56.19 -12.46
N ARG A 143 -12.67 56.60 -12.55
CA ARG A 143 -12.27 58.00 -12.70
C ARG A 143 -12.57 58.56 -14.09
N THR A 144 -12.84 57.70 -15.07
CA THR A 144 -13.19 58.09 -16.44
C THR A 144 -14.71 58.21 -16.66
N GLY A 145 -15.53 57.93 -15.64
CA GLY A 145 -16.99 58.09 -15.73
C GLY A 145 -17.69 57.03 -16.59
N LEU A 146 -17.04 55.89 -16.84
CA LEU A 146 -17.60 54.80 -17.63
C LEU A 146 -18.75 54.10 -16.90
N ALA A 147 -19.76 53.67 -17.66
CA ALA A 147 -20.85 52.85 -17.13
C ALA A 147 -20.31 51.52 -16.56
N LEU A 148 -20.99 50.97 -15.55
CA LEU A 148 -20.55 49.78 -14.80
C LEU A 148 -20.20 48.59 -15.72
N GLU A 149 -20.97 48.42 -16.80
CA GLU A 149 -20.77 47.38 -17.82
C GLU A 149 -19.42 47.48 -18.53
N TRP A 150 -19.00 48.70 -18.89
CA TRP A 150 -17.71 48.93 -19.54
C TRP A 150 -16.54 48.76 -18.56
N ARG A 151 -16.75 49.09 -17.29
CA ARG A 151 -15.76 48.91 -16.23
C ARG A 151 -15.46 47.44 -15.96
N THR A 152 -16.50 46.59 -15.92
CA THR A 152 -16.32 45.15 -15.69
C THR A 152 -15.63 44.52 -16.88
N LEU A 153 -16.06 44.87 -18.10
CA LEU A 153 -15.52 44.32 -19.33
C LEU A 153 -14.02 44.65 -19.49
N LEU A 154 -13.62 45.90 -19.23
CA LEU A 154 -12.21 46.31 -19.28
C LEU A 154 -11.35 45.65 -18.19
N SER A 155 -11.89 45.52 -16.97
CA SER A 155 -11.19 44.87 -15.85
C SER A 155 -10.94 43.38 -16.13
N VAL A 156 -11.96 42.65 -16.61
CA VAL A 156 -11.84 41.24 -16.97
C VAL A 156 -10.90 41.05 -18.15
N LEU A 157 -10.98 41.90 -19.18
CA LEU A 157 -10.08 41.84 -20.34
C LEU A 157 -8.61 42.02 -19.91
N ALA A 158 -8.33 43.00 -19.06
CA ALA A 158 -6.98 43.24 -18.56
C ALA A 158 -6.46 42.05 -17.71
N ALA A 159 -7.31 41.47 -16.86
CA ALA A 159 -6.97 40.28 -16.09
C ALA A 159 -6.65 39.07 -16.98
N ILE A 160 -7.43 38.85 -18.05
CA ILE A 160 -7.18 37.78 -19.02
C ILE A 160 -5.85 37.97 -19.74
N LEU A 161 -5.54 39.19 -20.21
CA LEU A 161 -4.28 39.47 -20.90
C LEU A 161 -3.07 39.18 -20.01
N VAL A 162 -3.13 39.56 -18.73
CA VAL A 162 -2.07 39.26 -17.76
C VAL A 162 -1.98 37.77 -17.47
N ALA A 163 -3.12 37.07 -17.32
CA ALA A 163 -3.12 35.62 -17.12
C ALA A 163 -2.46 34.88 -18.29
N VAL A 164 -2.74 35.29 -19.53
CA VAL A 164 -2.10 34.71 -20.73
C VAL A 164 -0.60 34.99 -20.74
N ALA A 165 -0.17 36.20 -20.35
CA ALA A 165 1.25 36.54 -20.25
C ALA A 165 1.99 35.68 -19.19
N GLU A 166 1.38 35.48 -18.01
CA GLU A 166 1.92 34.64 -16.93
C GLU A 166 2.03 33.17 -17.38
N VAL A 167 1.02 32.64 -18.09
CA VAL A 167 1.05 31.28 -18.66
C VAL A 167 2.18 31.14 -19.68
N GLY A 168 2.36 32.13 -20.56
CA GLY A 168 3.47 32.13 -21.52
C GLY A 168 4.83 32.13 -20.83
N LEU A 169 5.00 32.94 -19.78
CA LEU A 169 6.24 32.97 -18.99
C LEU A 169 6.49 31.63 -18.29
N TYR A 170 5.44 31.02 -17.75
CA TYR A 170 5.50 29.68 -17.13
C TYR A 170 5.94 28.62 -18.15
N MET A 171 5.34 28.59 -19.34
CA MET A 171 5.72 27.65 -20.40
C MET A 171 7.20 27.77 -20.81
N ILE A 172 7.72 29.00 -20.93
CA ILE A 172 9.13 29.23 -21.24
C ILE A 172 10.02 28.69 -20.12
N TRP A 173 9.65 28.94 -18.86
CA TRP A 173 10.40 28.44 -17.71
C TRP A 173 10.38 26.91 -17.63
N ASP A 174 9.23 26.29 -17.88
CA ASP A 174 9.07 24.83 -17.86
C ASP A 174 9.89 24.15 -18.97
N THR A 175 9.90 24.74 -20.17
CA THR A 175 10.73 24.27 -21.31
C THR A 175 12.22 24.32 -20.96
N ARG A 176 12.68 25.35 -20.22
CA ARG A 176 14.08 25.46 -19.77
C ARG A 176 14.44 24.52 -18.63
N ARG A 177 13.45 23.99 -17.91
CA ARG A 177 13.66 23.02 -16.81
C ARG A 177 13.74 21.58 -17.33
N THR A 178 13.08 21.31 -18.45
CA THR A 178 12.96 19.98 -19.06
C THR A 178 14.04 19.69 -20.10
N ALA A 179 14.68 20.72 -20.66
CA ALA A 179 15.88 20.63 -21.50
C ALA A 179 17.16 20.54 -20.68
#